data_AF-A0A0D2EIW9-F1
#
_entry.id   AF-A0A0D2EIW9-F1
#
_cell.length_a   1.000
_cell.length_b   1.000
_cell.length_c   1.000
_cell.angle_alpha   90.00
_cell.angle_beta   90.00
_cell.angle_gamma   90.00
#
_symmetry.space_group_name_H-M   'P 1'
#
loop_
_entity.id
_entity.type
_entity.pdbx_description
1 polymer ?
#
loop_
_entity_poly.entity_id
_entity_poly.type
_entity_poly.pdbx_seq_one_letter_code
_entity_poly.pdbx_strand_id
1 'polypeptide(L)'
;MKRKLNRLESIDSKSDIEQDDNARPAIEDIDDDDLCAICALLLYRPVRTTCNHTMCEHCMAQWADVSITSQMARVGLDDQAVVLLPHEIETRCPMCRTSTTATLDSGRENSIRQQYPVTYEERATESRLDEEDASTSSIETLTVYIGNEHRLIRAYDESNNRHDWKFFVRPSRTDLIEEVQIFLHPTFRNPRVILQYPPYEIRRLGWGYFTIAANIVLKAGYSWVSSEAEDAPDGGPKGKLPLEWTLDFNGRGSQGRLRLKVRKEKEGQEAEDEAQREEVRRLWARQREIDPDWEAFED
;
A
#
# COMPACT_ATOMS: atom_id res chain seq x y z
N MET A 1 -83.16 -52.95 -21.02
CA MET A 1 -82.43 -52.00 -21.87
C MET A 1 -82.82 -50.59 -21.44
N LYS A 2 -81.82 -49.78 -21.02
CA LYS A 2 -81.65 -48.31 -21.06
C LYS A 2 -82.86 -47.41 -20.73
N ARG A 3 -82.79 -46.29 -20.00
CA ARG A 3 -81.84 -45.54 -19.15
C ARG A 3 -82.73 -44.38 -18.66
N LYS A 4 -82.84 -44.10 -17.35
CA LYS A 4 -83.50 -42.89 -16.83
C LYS A 4 -82.46 -41.80 -16.60
N LEU A 5 -82.74 -40.58 -17.08
CA LEU A 5 -81.96 -39.36 -16.84
C LEU A 5 -81.87 -39.08 -15.34
N ASN A 6 -80.68 -38.65 -14.89
CA ASN A 6 -80.49 -38.00 -13.60
C ASN A 6 -79.74 -36.67 -13.76
N ARG A 7 -80.24 -35.72 -12.97
CA ARG A 7 -79.89 -34.32 -12.71
C ARG A 7 -78.54 -34.18 -11.98
N LEU A 8 -77.90 -33.00 -12.10
CA LEU A 8 -77.07 -32.25 -11.11
C LEU A 8 -76.22 -31.24 -11.91
N GLU A 9 -76.61 -29.97 -12.05
CA GLU A 9 -76.36 -28.81 -11.14
C GLU A 9 -74.86 -28.53 -10.90
N SER A 10 -74.38 -27.51 -11.61
CA SER A 10 -73.06 -26.88 -11.52
C SER A 10 -73.06 -25.85 -10.41
N ILE A 11 -72.16 -25.95 -9.43
CA ILE A 11 -71.86 -24.87 -8.48
C ILE A 11 -70.34 -24.75 -8.34
N ASP A 12 -69.90 -23.54 -8.66
CA ASP A 12 -68.56 -22.97 -8.61
C ASP A 12 -68.06 -22.92 -7.15
N SER A 13 -66.79 -23.28 -6.90
CA SER A 13 -66.17 -23.14 -5.57
C SER A 13 -64.68 -22.89 -5.73
N LYS A 14 -64.35 -21.60 -5.82
CA LYS A 14 -63.01 -21.04 -5.58
C LYS A 14 -62.50 -21.54 -4.22
N SER A 15 -61.31 -22.12 -4.21
CA SER A 15 -60.55 -22.39 -2.99
C SER A 15 -59.57 -21.23 -2.81
N ASP A 16 -59.78 -20.46 -1.75
CA ASP A 16 -58.89 -19.41 -1.30
C ASP A 16 -57.60 -20.05 -0.76
N ILE A 17 -56.50 -19.82 -1.48
CA ILE A 17 -55.15 -20.07 -0.99
C ILE A 17 -54.78 -18.80 -0.22
N GLU A 18 -54.92 -18.84 1.10
CA GLU A 18 -54.34 -17.81 1.98
C GLU A 18 -52.81 -17.91 1.89
N GLN A 19 -52.22 -17.01 1.11
CA GLN A 19 -50.78 -16.74 1.14
C GLN A 19 -50.50 -15.88 2.38
N ASP A 20 -49.73 -16.45 3.30
CA ASP A 20 -49.19 -15.77 4.47
C ASP A 20 -48.10 -14.78 4.04
N ASP A 21 -48.53 -13.58 3.63
CA ASP A 21 -47.70 -12.47 3.14
C ASP A 21 -47.09 -11.63 4.29
N ASN A 22 -46.58 -12.26 5.36
CA ASN A 22 -46.01 -11.46 6.46
C ASN A 22 -44.81 -12.07 7.21
N ALA A 23 -43.89 -12.70 6.50
CA ALA A 23 -42.53 -12.88 7.00
C ALA A 23 -41.72 -11.59 6.76
N ARG A 24 -41.91 -10.58 7.62
CA ARG A 24 -40.87 -9.55 7.80
C ARG A 24 -39.60 -10.27 8.23
N PRO A 25 -38.42 -9.99 7.64
CA PRO A 25 -37.17 -10.58 8.14
C PRO A 25 -37.07 -10.24 9.63
N ALA A 26 -36.84 -11.27 10.46
CA ALA A 26 -36.64 -11.07 11.89
C ALA A 26 -35.41 -10.18 12.04
N ILE A 27 -35.61 -8.94 12.48
CA ILE A 27 -34.51 -8.05 12.83
C ILE A 27 -33.89 -8.64 14.10
N GLU A 28 -32.73 -9.27 13.96
CA GLU A 28 -31.97 -9.81 15.08
C GLU A 28 -31.45 -8.63 15.92
N ASP A 29 -31.68 -8.67 17.23
CA ASP A 29 -31.18 -7.65 18.16
C ASP A 29 -29.75 -8.01 18.57
N ILE A 30 -28.77 -7.25 18.07
CA ILE A 30 -27.34 -7.55 18.17
C ILE A 30 -26.79 -6.93 19.45
N ASP A 31 -26.07 -7.72 20.24
CA ASP A 31 -25.41 -7.23 21.45
C ASP A 31 -24.23 -6.31 21.09
N ASP A 32 -24.03 -5.24 21.86
CA ASP A 32 -22.94 -4.28 21.65
C ASP A 32 -21.55 -4.97 21.66
N ASP A 33 -21.37 -6.05 22.43
CA ASP A 33 -20.12 -6.82 22.49
C ASP A 33 -19.85 -7.65 21.21
N ASP A 34 -20.87 -7.81 20.35
CA ASP A 34 -20.79 -8.50 19.06
C ASP A 34 -20.66 -7.53 17.88
N LEU A 35 -20.60 -6.23 18.15
CA LEU A 35 -20.32 -5.19 17.17
C LEU A 35 -18.83 -4.95 16.97
N CYS A 36 -18.43 -4.73 15.73
CA CYS A 36 -17.08 -4.32 15.36
C CYS A 36 -16.82 -2.88 15.78
N ALA A 37 -15.75 -2.63 16.51
CA ALA A 37 -15.41 -1.28 16.96
C ALA A 37 -15.02 -0.28 15.83
N ILE A 38 -14.80 -0.76 14.60
CA ILE A 38 -14.45 0.09 13.45
C ILE A 38 -15.71 0.44 12.63
N CYS A 39 -16.46 -0.57 12.18
CA CYS A 39 -17.64 -0.34 11.33
C CYS A 39 -18.96 -0.24 12.10
N ALA A 40 -18.98 -0.55 13.40
CA ALA A 40 -20.18 -0.59 14.25
C ALA A 40 -21.29 -1.53 13.75
N LEU A 41 -20.92 -2.55 12.95
CA LEU A 41 -21.80 -3.62 12.46
C LEU A 41 -21.41 -4.95 13.11
N LEU A 42 -22.26 -5.97 12.96
CA LEU A 42 -21.96 -7.34 13.43
C LEU A 42 -20.57 -7.79 12.97
N LEU A 43 -19.77 -8.31 13.91
CA LEU A 43 -18.46 -8.88 13.64
C LEU A 43 -18.55 -9.99 12.58
N TYR A 44 -17.86 -9.79 11.47
CA TYR A 44 -17.74 -10.76 10.39
C TYR A 44 -16.28 -11.19 10.26
N ARG A 45 -16.02 -12.50 10.28
CA ARG A 45 -14.68 -13.09 10.33
C ARG A 45 -13.77 -12.35 11.34
N PRO A 46 -14.12 -12.36 12.64
CA PRO A 46 -13.42 -11.56 13.64
C PRO A 46 -11.95 -11.96 13.75
N VAL A 47 -11.08 -10.96 13.89
CA VAL A 47 -9.69 -11.14 14.29
C VAL A 47 -9.49 -10.60 15.69
N ARG A 48 -8.63 -11.27 16.46
CA ARG A 48 -8.22 -10.87 17.80
C ARG A 48 -6.78 -10.39 17.77
N THR A 49 -6.56 -9.19 18.30
CA THR A 49 -5.22 -8.63 18.47
C THR A 49 -4.50 -9.22 19.68
N THR A 50 -3.17 -9.14 19.74
CA THR A 50 -2.39 -9.56 20.94
C THR A 50 -2.72 -8.75 22.19
N CYS A 51 -3.28 -7.53 22.04
CA CYS A 51 -3.83 -6.73 23.13
C CYS A 51 -5.30 -7.06 23.45
N ASN A 52 -5.84 -8.17 22.90
CA ASN A 52 -7.15 -8.73 23.17
C ASN A 52 -8.35 -7.84 22.78
N HIS A 53 -8.21 -7.07 21.69
CA HIS A 53 -9.33 -6.38 21.05
C HIS A 53 -9.79 -7.14 19.81
N THR A 54 -11.10 -7.12 19.55
CA THR A 54 -11.74 -7.88 18.47
C THR A 54 -12.39 -6.92 17.46
N MET A 55 -12.22 -7.20 16.18
CA MET A 55 -12.83 -6.47 15.06
C MET A 55 -12.90 -7.37 13.82
N CYS A 56 -13.61 -6.97 12.77
CA CYS A 56 -13.63 -7.73 11.51
C CYS A 56 -12.23 -7.85 10.90
N GLU A 57 -11.92 -8.98 10.26
CA GLU A 57 -10.68 -9.19 9.51
C GLU A 57 -10.45 -8.07 8.48
N HIS A 58 -11.46 -7.76 7.67
CA HIS A 58 -11.37 -6.71 6.66
C HIS A 58 -11.11 -5.33 7.27
N CYS A 59 -11.82 -4.98 8.36
CA CYS A 59 -11.61 -3.70 9.04
C CYS A 59 -10.21 -3.58 9.64
N MET A 60 -9.67 -4.67 10.22
CA MET A 60 -8.29 -4.68 10.71
C MET A 60 -7.29 -4.58 9.56
N ALA A 61 -7.54 -5.23 8.42
CA ALA A 61 -6.68 -5.14 7.24
C ALA A 61 -6.63 -3.70 6.69
N GLN A 62 -7.79 -3.06 6.51
CA GLN A 62 -7.87 -1.64 6.13
C GLN A 62 -7.22 -0.72 7.16
N TRP A 63 -7.39 -1.01 8.46
CA TRP A 63 -6.72 -0.25 9.50
C TRP A 63 -5.20 -0.44 9.46
N ALA A 64 -4.73 -1.66 9.26
CA ALA A 64 -3.32 -1.96 9.03
C ALA A 64 -2.79 -1.25 7.78
N ASP A 65 -3.63 -0.96 6.78
CA ASP A 65 -3.30 -0.11 5.63
C ASP A 65 -2.98 1.32 6.01
N VAL A 66 -3.73 1.93 6.92
CA VAL A 66 -3.48 3.30 7.38
C VAL A 66 -2.51 3.39 8.56
N SER A 67 -2.31 2.29 9.30
CA SER A 67 -1.58 2.30 10.58
C SER A 67 -0.09 1.91 10.46
N ILE A 68 0.41 1.50 9.29
CA ILE A 68 1.87 1.35 9.13
C ILE A 68 2.51 2.72 9.31
N THR A 69 3.33 2.84 10.35
CA THR A 69 4.15 4.03 10.53
C THR A 69 5.21 4.03 9.44
N SER A 70 5.14 4.98 8.50
CA SER A 70 6.22 5.34 7.56
C SER A 70 7.50 5.84 8.28
N GLN A 71 7.62 5.63 9.59
CA GLN A 71 8.75 6.07 10.39
C GLN A 71 10.01 5.30 9.99
N MET A 72 11.01 6.05 9.56
CA MET A 72 12.31 5.54 9.17
C MET A 72 13.04 4.97 10.39
N ALA A 73 13.33 3.67 10.37
CA ALA A 73 14.10 2.99 11.42
C ALA A 73 15.58 2.91 11.01
N ARG A 74 16.52 3.27 11.89
CA ARG A 74 17.96 3.05 11.67
C ARG A 74 18.26 1.53 11.71
N VAL A 75 18.95 1.02 10.69
CA VAL A 75 19.28 -0.40 10.53
C VAL A 75 20.73 -0.59 10.10
N GLY A 76 21.26 -1.82 10.17
CA GLY A 76 22.65 -2.10 9.79
C GLY A 76 22.84 -2.05 8.28
N LEU A 77 24.00 -1.63 7.78
CA LEU A 77 24.28 -1.52 6.33
C LEU A 77 24.16 -2.83 5.56
N ASP A 78 24.32 -3.97 6.23
CA ASP A 78 24.25 -5.30 5.62
C ASP A 78 22.81 -5.86 5.58
N ASP A 79 21.83 -5.13 6.13
CA ASP A 79 20.40 -5.51 6.08
C ASP A 79 19.83 -5.31 4.66
N GLN A 80 19.13 -6.33 4.15
CA GLN A 80 18.57 -6.35 2.80
C GLN A 80 17.06 -6.07 2.75
N ALA A 81 16.60 -5.60 1.60
CA ALA A 81 15.18 -5.35 1.34
C ALA A 81 14.43 -6.66 1.10
N VAL A 82 13.85 -7.22 2.16
CA VAL A 82 12.98 -8.39 2.10
C VAL A 82 11.54 -7.96 1.88
N VAL A 83 10.83 -8.63 0.96
CA VAL A 83 9.38 -8.53 0.84
C VAL A 83 8.79 -9.27 2.04
N LEU A 84 8.24 -8.52 3.01
CA LEU A 84 7.61 -9.11 4.18
C LEU A 84 6.21 -9.58 3.82
N LEU A 85 5.82 -10.74 4.34
CA LEU A 85 4.47 -11.23 4.15
C LEU A 85 3.48 -10.34 4.93
N PRO A 86 2.24 -10.14 4.45
CA PRO A 86 1.26 -9.22 5.06
C PRO A 86 1.02 -9.44 6.57
N HIS A 87 1.18 -10.69 7.04
CA HIS A 87 0.94 -11.11 8.42
C HIS A 87 2.08 -10.79 9.41
N GLU A 88 3.25 -10.37 8.93
CA GLU A 88 4.44 -10.05 9.75
C GLU A 88 4.56 -8.55 10.07
N ILE A 89 3.55 -7.78 9.69
CA ILE A 89 3.54 -6.34 9.82
C ILE A 89 2.88 -5.98 11.15
N GLU A 90 3.70 -5.64 12.15
CA GLU A 90 3.22 -5.01 13.38
C GLU A 90 2.51 -3.69 13.04
N THR A 91 1.24 -3.57 13.45
CA THR A 91 0.43 -2.34 13.26
C THR A 91 -0.10 -1.85 14.61
N ARG A 92 -0.54 -0.60 14.70
CA ARG A 92 -1.12 -0.09 15.95
C ARG A 92 -2.55 -0.55 16.04
N CYS A 93 -2.94 -1.12 17.17
CA CYS A 93 -4.34 -1.46 17.43
C CYS A 93 -5.25 -0.22 17.35
N PRO A 94 -6.39 -0.25 16.64
CA PRO A 94 -7.30 0.89 16.56
C PRO A 94 -7.88 1.30 17.93
N MET A 95 -8.04 0.34 18.84
CA MET A 95 -8.64 0.57 20.16
C MET A 95 -7.66 1.17 21.17
N CYS A 96 -6.46 0.61 21.26
CA CYS A 96 -5.51 0.96 22.33
C CYS A 96 -4.16 1.48 21.81
N ARG A 97 -3.98 1.60 20.49
CA ARG A 97 -2.77 2.08 19.79
C ARG A 97 -1.48 1.31 20.08
N THR A 98 -1.57 0.19 20.79
CA THR A 98 -0.44 -0.71 21.08
C THR A 98 -0.03 -1.46 19.81
N SER A 99 1.27 -1.59 19.56
CA SER A 99 1.79 -2.41 18.46
C SER A 99 1.33 -3.86 18.63
N THR A 100 0.68 -4.41 17.61
CA THR A 100 0.02 -5.71 17.70
C THR A 100 0.01 -6.43 16.36
N THR A 101 -0.19 -7.74 16.43
CA THR A 101 -0.58 -8.60 15.30
C THR A 101 -2.00 -9.09 15.54
N ALA A 102 -2.72 -9.44 14.48
CA ALA A 102 -4.09 -9.91 14.55
C ALA A 102 -4.18 -11.34 14.01
N THR A 103 -4.91 -12.20 14.71
CA THR A 103 -5.16 -13.59 14.32
C THR A 103 -6.64 -13.86 14.25
N LEU A 104 -7.10 -14.64 13.28
CA LEU A 104 -8.51 -15.04 13.17
C LEU A 104 -8.99 -15.72 14.45
N ASP A 105 -10.16 -15.29 14.94
CA ASP A 105 -10.83 -15.84 16.10
C ASP A 105 -12.01 -16.72 15.65
N SER A 106 -11.68 -17.94 15.21
CA SER A 106 -12.68 -18.90 14.73
C SER A 106 -13.68 -19.31 15.81
N GLY A 107 -13.29 -19.23 17.09
CA GLY A 107 -14.19 -19.51 18.20
C GLY A 107 -15.30 -18.48 18.28
N ARG A 108 -14.92 -17.19 18.28
CA ARG A 108 -15.87 -16.07 18.28
C ARG A 108 -16.72 -16.06 17.01
N GLU A 109 -16.12 -16.34 15.85
CA GLU A 109 -16.86 -16.43 14.58
C GLU A 109 -18.01 -17.44 14.63
N ASN A 110 -17.74 -18.64 15.15
CA ASN A 110 -18.75 -19.69 15.25
C ASN A 110 -19.89 -19.31 16.20
N SER A 111 -19.59 -18.67 17.33
CA SER A 111 -20.62 -18.19 18.26
C SER A 111 -21.53 -17.15 17.61
N ILE A 112 -20.95 -16.15 16.94
CA ILE A 112 -21.70 -15.07 16.29
C ILE A 112 -22.56 -15.63 15.15
N ARG A 113 -22.02 -16.52 14.32
CA ARG A 113 -22.78 -17.16 13.24
C ARG A 113 -23.97 -17.98 13.74
N GLN A 114 -23.84 -18.63 14.90
CA GLN A 114 -24.94 -19.40 15.51
C GLN A 114 -26.01 -18.50 16.13
N GLN A 115 -25.60 -17.38 16.71
CA GLN A 115 -26.50 -16.46 17.42
C GLN A 115 -27.23 -15.50 16.48
N TYR A 116 -26.58 -15.10 15.38
CA TYR A 116 -27.07 -14.12 14.42
C TYR A 116 -26.97 -14.63 12.97
N PRO A 117 -27.61 -15.76 12.62
CA PRO A 117 -27.44 -16.41 11.33
C PRO A 117 -27.91 -15.54 10.15
N VAL A 118 -28.97 -14.74 10.32
CA VAL A 118 -29.50 -13.91 9.23
C VAL A 118 -28.54 -12.76 8.95
N THR A 119 -28.18 -11.99 9.97
CA THR A 119 -27.27 -10.85 9.79
C THR A 119 -25.86 -11.30 9.41
N TYR A 120 -25.38 -12.45 9.89
CA TYR A 120 -24.06 -12.96 9.50
C TYR A 120 -23.98 -13.30 7.99
N GLU A 121 -25.05 -13.85 7.41
CA GLU A 121 -25.10 -14.14 5.97
C GLU A 121 -25.16 -12.84 5.15
N GLU A 122 -25.88 -11.82 5.61
CA GLU A 122 -25.86 -10.49 4.98
C GLU A 122 -24.43 -9.92 4.94
N ARG A 123 -23.71 -9.97 6.07
CA ARG A 123 -22.29 -9.56 6.12
C ARG A 123 -21.40 -10.40 5.19
N ALA A 124 -21.71 -11.68 5.01
CA ALA A 124 -21.00 -12.55 4.06
C ALA A 124 -21.26 -12.19 2.59
N THR A 125 -22.46 -11.68 2.26
CA THR A 125 -22.75 -11.15 0.93
C THR A 125 -22.04 -9.83 0.67
N GLU A 126 -22.08 -8.89 1.62
CA GLU A 126 -21.37 -7.60 1.55
C GLU A 126 -19.87 -7.81 1.32
N SER A 127 -19.23 -8.67 2.13
CA SER A 127 -17.80 -8.93 1.99
C SER A 127 -17.41 -9.53 0.63
N ARG A 128 -18.28 -10.36 0.01
CA ARG A 128 -18.02 -10.90 -1.33
C ARG A 128 -18.08 -9.83 -2.40
N LEU A 129 -19.06 -8.92 -2.29
CA LEU A 129 -19.17 -7.78 -3.20
C LEU A 129 -17.97 -6.84 -3.04
N ASP A 130 -17.55 -6.58 -1.81
CA ASP A 130 -16.35 -5.78 -1.52
C ASP A 130 -15.06 -6.43 -2.05
N GLU A 131 -14.94 -7.77 -2.01
CA GLU A 131 -13.81 -8.51 -2.58
C GLU A 131 -13.77 -8.45 -4.12
N GLU A 132 -14.93 -8.54 -4.76
CA GLU A 132 -15.07 -8.36 -6.21
C GLU A 132 -14.66 -6.93 -6.62
N ASP A 133 -15.05 -5.91 -5.85
CA ASP A 133 -14.64 -4.52 -6.07
C ASP A 133 -13.15 -4.29 -5.73
N ALA A 134 -12.64 -4.89 -4.65
CA ALA A 134 -11.24 -4.75 -4.21
C ALA A 134 -10.24 -5.43 -5.16
N SER A 135 -10.69 -6.40 -5.96
CA SER A 135 -9.88 -6.98 -7.06
C SER A 135 -9.39 -5.94 -8.07
N THR A 136 -10.00 -4.73 -8.07
CA THR A 136 -9.66 -3.63 -8.98
C THR A 136 -8.64 -2.63 -8.42
N SER A 137 -8.42 -2.57 -7.10
CA SER A 137 -7.41 -1.69 -6.47
C SER A 137 -6.69 -2.37 -5.31
N SER A 138 -5.55 -2.97 -5.60
CA SER A 138 -4.72 -3.66 -4.59
C SER A 138 -3.73 -2.70 -3.92
N ILE A 139 -3.63 -2.78 -2.60
CA ILE A 139 -2.55 -2.14 -1.83
C ILE A 139 -1.42 -3.14 -1.64
N GLU A 140 -0.22 -2.76 -2.06
CA GLU A 140 1.00 -3.55 -1.99
C GLU A 140 1.99 -2.91 -1.02
N THR A 141 2.82 -3.73 -0.37
CA THR A 141 3.86 -3.25 0.53
C THR A 141 5.20 -3.12 -0.18
N LEU A 142 5.93 -2.06 0.12
CA LEU A 142 7.24 -1.77 -0.45
C LEU A 142 8.19 -1.37 0.68
N THR A 143 9.28 -2.10 0.85
CA THR A 143 10.33 -1.71 1.80
C THR A 143 11.39 -0.92 1.05
N VAL A 144 11.74 0.27 1.54
CA VAL A 144 12.79 1.11 0.96
C VAL A 144 13.90 1.32 1.96
N TYR A 145 15.14 1.11 1.52
CA TYR A 145 16.33 1.48 2.28
C TYR A 145 16.92 2.75 1.66
N ILE A 146 17.19 3.74 2.49
CA ILE A 146 17.87 4.96 2.11
C ILE A 146 19.09 5.12 3.00
N GLY A 147 20.24 5.42 2.42
CA GLY A 147 21.47 5.42 3.20
C GLY A 147 22.68 5.84 2.41
N ASN A 148 23.82 5.76 3.09
CA ASN A 148 25.10 5.94 2.44
C ASN A 148 26.17 4.98 2.97
N GLU A 149 27.02 4.55 2.05
CA GLU A 149 28.31 3.95 2.37
C GLU A 149 29.39 5.05 2.36
N HIS A 150 30.45 4.83 3.14
CA HIS A 150 31.54 5.80 3.30
C HIS A 150 32.88 5.09 3.50
N ARG A 151 33.93 5.65 2.90
CA ARG A 151 35.33 5.29 3.13
C ARG A 151 36.21 6.54 3.09
N LEU A 152 37.22 6.57 3.96
CA LEU A 152 38.27 7.58 3.88
C LEU A 152 39.27 7.25 2.78
N ILE A 153 39.53 8.23 1.92
CA ILE A 153 40.58 8.19 0.92
C ILE A 153 41.74 9.11 1.31
N ARG A 154 42.95 8.75 0.90
CA ARG A 154 44.11 9.63 1.03
C ARG A 154 43.93 10.77 0.03
N ALA A 155 43.96 12.01 0.49
CA ALA A 155 44.04 13.16 -0.40
C ALA A 155 45.41 13.11 -1.11
N TYR A 156 45.39 12.96 -2.43
CA TYR A 156 46.62 13.03 -3.24
C TYR A 156 47.04 14.48 -3.53
N ASP A 157 46.10 15.42 -3.39
CA ASP A 157 46.30 16.88 -3.51
C ASP A 157 46.00 17.60 -2.18
N GLU A 158 46.26 18.92 -2.10
CA GLU A 158 45.85 19.82 -1.01
C GLU A 158 44.31 19.91 -0.80
N SER A 159 43.53 19.07 -1.50
CA SER A 159 42.07 19.03 -1.41
C SER A 159 41.58 18.48 -0.07
N ASN A 160 40.56 19.14 0.49
CA ASN A 160 39.84 18.68 1.68
C ASN A 160 38.85 17.53 1.40
N ASN A 161 38.71 17.09 0.13
CA ASN A 161 37.80 16.02 -0.27
C ASN A 161 38.35 14.63 0.09
N ARG A 162 38.23 14.26 1.37
CA ARG A 162 38.77 13.00 1.92
C ARG A 162 37.71 11.92 2.13
N HIS A 163 36.44 12.28 1.99
CA HIS A 163 35.32 11.36 2.16
C HIS A 163 34.86 10.88 0.79
N ASP A 164 35.09 9.60 0.53
CA ASP A 164 34.51 8.90 -0.61
C ASP A 164 33.22 8.24 -0.12
N TRP A 165 32.09 8.73 -0.62
CA TRP A 165 30.78 8.33 -0.15
C TRP A 165 29.89 7.92 -1.32
N LYS A 166 29.04 6.93 -1.04
CA LYS A 166 28.05 6.40 -1.98
C LYS A 166 26.68 6.51 -1.35
N PHE A 167 25.83 7.37 -1.89
CA PHE A 167 24.43 7.46 -1.48
C PHE A 167 23.59 6.49 -2.32
N PHE A 168 22.59 5.85 -1.70
CA PHE A 168 21.75 4.87 -2.37
C PHE A 168 20.30 4.92 -1.89
N VAL A 169 19.40 4.52 -2.80
CA VAL A 169 18.01 4.18 -2.50
C VAL A 169 17.75 2.76 -3.01
N ARG A 170 17.41 1.84 -2.12
CA ARG A 170 17.25 0.41 -2.41
C ARG A 170 15.81 -0.04 -2.08
N PRO A 171 14.88 0.03 -3.05
CA PRO A 171 13.53 -0.51 -2.89
C PRO A 171 13.54 -2.04 -2.96
N SER A 172 12.62 -2.72 -2.25
CA SER A 172 12.43 -4.17 -2.32
C SER A 172 11.87 -4.63 -3.67
N ARG A 173 11.23 -3.72 -4.40
CA ARG A 173 10.63 -3.93 -5.72
C ARG A 173 10.96 -2.76 -6.63
N THR A 174 11.78 -3.02 -7.64
CA THR A 174 12.19 -2.03 -8.64
C THR A 174 11.19 -1.94 -9.80
N ASP A 175 10.35 -2.96 -9.97
CA ASP A 175 9.32 -3.02 -11.01
C ASP A 175 8.24 -1.95 -10.87
N LEU A 176 8.05 -1.42 -9.65
CA LEU A 176 7.11 -0.35 -9.32
C LEU A 176 7.71 1.06 -9.47
N ILE A 177 9.03 1.18 -9.61
CA ILE A 177 9.74 2.46 -9.62
C ILE A 177 9.95 2.93 -11.06
N GLU A 178 9.55 4.16 -11.37
CA GLU A 178 9.87 4.81 -12.64
C GLU A 178 11.26 5.43 -12.59
N GLU A 179 11.53 6.23 -11.56
CA GLU A 179 12.83 6.86 -11.36
C GLU A 179 13.07 7.31 -9.91
N VAL A 180 14.35 7.49 -9.58
CA VAL A 180 14.80 8.12 -8.35
C VAL A 180 15.54 9.42 -8.70
N GLN A 181 15.05 10.54 -8.19
CA GLN A 181 15.66 11.86 -8.39
C GLN A 181 16.43 12.25 -7.13
N ILE A 182 17.74 12.45 -7.25
CA ILE A 182 18.64 12.76 -6.14
C ILE A 182 19.08 14.21 -6.26
N PHE A 183 18.90 14.97 -5.18
CA PHE A 183 19.25 16.38 -5.09
C PHE A 183 20.45 16.56 -4.16
N LEU A 184 21.58 16.89 -4.76
CA LEU A 184 22.83 17.22 -4.10
C LEU A 184 22.91 18.72 -3.79
N HIS A 185 23.84 19.08 -2.91
CA HIS A 185 24.13 20.48 -2.63
C HIS A 185 24.54 21.24 -3.91
N PRO A 186 24.15 22.52 -4.09
CA PRO A 186 24.43 23.28 -5.32
C PRO A 186 25.91 23.43 -5.70
N THR A 187 26.84 23.16 -4.76
CA THR A 187 28.29 23.19 -5.02
C THR A 187 28.78 21.99 -5.84
N PHE A 188 27.99 20.94 -5.99
CA PHE A 188 28.34 19.80 -6.84
C PHE A 188 28.09 20.13 -8.31
N ARG A 189 28.99 19.66 -9.18
CA ARG A 189 28.70 19.62 -10.61
C ARG A 189 27.52 18.67 -10.83
N ASN A 190 26.50 19.16 -11.51
CA ASN A 190 25.21 18.51 -11.67
C ASN A 190 24.54 18.16 -10.32
N PRO A 191 23.91 19.15 -9.65
CA PRO A 191 23.31 18.94 -8.34
C PRO A 191 22.02 18.11 -8.39
N ARG A 192 21.52 17.74 -9.58
CA ARG A 192 20.32 16.92 -9.73
C ARG A 192 20.63 15.70 -10.59
N VAL A 193 20.58 14.52 -10.00
CA VAL A 193 20.82 13.24 -10.69
C VAL A 193 19.51 12.47 -10.78
N ILE A 194 19.19 11.93 -11.96
CA ILE A 194 17.97 11.15 -12.17
C ILE A 194 18.37 9.75 -12.62
N LEU A 195 17.88 8.75 -11.88
CA LEU A 195 18.22 7.35 -12.07
C LEU A 195 16.94 6.58 -12.39
N GLN A 196 16.80 6.19 -13.65
CA GLN A 196 15.63 5.44 -14.14
C GLN A 196 15.76 3.93 -13.89
N TYR A 197 16.99 3.44 -13.69
CA TYR A 197 17.27 2.02 -13.53
C TYR A 197 18.06 1.76 -12.23
N PRO A 198 17.83 0.60 -11.58
CA PRO A 198 18.66 0.19 -10.44
C PRO A 198 20.13 0.06 -10.87
N PRO A 199 21.11 0.28 -9.98
CA PRO A 199 21.00 0.27 -8.51
C PRO A 199 20.66 1.60 -7.79
N TYR A 200 20.15 2.62 -8.48
CA TYR A 200 19.72 3.92 -7.90
C TYR A 200 20.71 4.51 -6.87
N GLU A 201 22.01 4.49 -7.20
CA GLU A 201 23.09 4.97 -6.35
C GLU A 201 24.00 5.96 -7.07
N ILE A 202 24.63 6.83 -6.29
CA ILE A 202 25.62 7.80 -6.75
C ILE A 202 26.84 7.77 -5.86
N ARG A 203 28.01 8.03 -6.46
CA ARG A 203 29.28 8.15 -5.74
C ARG A 203 29.92 9.50 -6.00
N ARG A 204 30.44 10.12 -4.96
CA ARG A 204 31.07 11.45 -5.02
C ARG A 204 32.11 11.59 -3.90
N LEU A 205 32.95 12.61 -4.04
CA LEU A 205 33.88 13.02 -2.99
C LEU A 205 33.32 14.23 -2.25
N GLY A 206 33.51 14.27 -0.93
CA GLY A 206 33.07 15.38 -0.09
C GLY A 206 34.02 15.66 1.06
N TRP A 207 33.80 16.80 1.71
CA TRP A 207 34.61 17.30 2.83
C TRP A 207 33.80 17.49 4.13
N GLY A 208 32.47 17.32 4.09
CA GLY A 208 31.58 17.55 5.23
C GLY A 208 30.24 16.82 5.12
N TYR A 209 29.46 16.85 6.19
CA TYR A 209 28.13 16.24 6.27
C TYR A 209 27.07 17.14 5.63
N PHE A 210 26.12 16.55 4.92
CA PHE A 210 24.96 17.26 4.37
C PHE A 210 23.78 16.30 4.23
N THR A 211 22.59 16.89 4.13
CA THR A 211 21.36 16.16 3.84
C THR A 211 21.16 16.08 2.35
N ILE A 212 20.95 14.86 1.84
CA ILE A 212 20.54 14.60 0.47
C ILE A 212 19.02 14.42 0.48
N ALA A 213 18.33 15.18 -0.36
CA ALA A 213 16.94 14.93 -0.66
C ALA A 213 16.85 13.97 -1.86
N ALA A 214 15.92 13.02 -1.81
CA ALA A 214 15.66 12.08 -2.88
C ALA A 214 14.14 11.92 -3.08
N ASN A 215 13.68 12.02 -4.33
CA ASN A 215 12.30 11.72 -4.68
C ASN A 215 12.25 10.32 -5.30
N ILE A 216 11.36 9.47 -4.81
CA ILE A 216 11.04 8.18 -5.42
C ILE A 216 9.74 8.34 -6.20
N VAL A 217 9.81 8.17 -7.52
CA VAL A 217 8.67 8.28 -8.43
C VAL A 217 8.21 6.88 -8.81
N LEU A 218 6.94 6.59 -8.55
CA LEU A 218 6.33 5.32 -8.95
C LEU A 218 5.98 5.35 -10.44
N LYS A 219 5.96 4.17 -11.06
CA LYS A 219 5.35 4.04 -12.38
C LYS A 219 3.89 4.42 -12.29
N ALA A 220 3.39 5.09 -13.31
CA ALA A 220 1.99 5.48 -13.32
C ALA A 220 1.06 4.25 -13.40
N GLY A 221 -0.15 4.43 -12.87
CA GLY A 221 -1.00 3.34 -12.39
C GLY A 221 -0.71 2.94 -10.93
N TYR A 222 0.30 3.54 -10.29
CA TYR A 222 0.57 3.36 -8.87
C TYR A 222 0.63 4.70 -8.12
N SER A 223 0.16 4.72 -6.88
CA SER A 223 0.18 5.89 -6.00
C SER A 223 0.69 5.52 -4.60
N TRP A 224 1.38 6.44 -3.93
CA TRP A 224 1.83 6.26 -2.55
C TRP A 224 0.66 6.44 -1.58
N VAL A 225 0.53 5.53 -0.61
CA VAL A 225 -0.45 5.66 0.48
C VAL A 225 0.05 6.58 1.61
N SER A 226 1.28 7.10 1.51
CA SER A 226 1.87 8.01 2.49
C SER A 226 1.16 9.39 2.53
N SER A 227 1.13 10.01 3.71
CA SER A 227 0.72 11.41 3.88
C SER A 227 1.76 12.40 3.37
N GLU A 228 3.03 11.97 3.29
CA GLU A 228 4.16 12.77 2.80
C GLU A 228 4.30 12.70 1.28
N ALA A 229 3.46 11.90 0.61
CA ALA A 229 3.48 11.78 -0.83
C ALA A 229 2.92 13.03 -1.51
N GLU A 230 3.54 13.39 -2.62
CA GLU A 230 3.21 14.52 -3.48
C GLU A 230 2.86 14.03 -4.88
N ASP A 231 2.22 14.90 -5.66
CA ASP A 231 1.89 14.59 -7.05
C ASP A 231 3.17 14.45 -7.88
N ALA A 232 3.15 13.47 -8.78
CA ALA A 232 4.25 13.23 -9.70
C ALA A 232 4.28 14.32 -10.80
N PRO A 233 5.45 14.58 -11.40
CA PRO A 233 5.60 15.62 -12.42
C PRO A 233 4.72 15.43 -13.67
N ASP A 234 4.26 14.21 -13.92
CA ASP A 234 3.35 13.82 -14.99
C ASP A 234 1.86 14.07 -14.65
N GLY A 235 1.56 14.51 -13.43
CA GLY A 235 0.20 14.78 -12.94
C GLY A 235 -0.42 13.61 -12.17
N GLY A 236 0.29 12.50 -11.97
CA GLY A 236 -0.18 11.37 -11.17
C GLY A 236 -0.36 11.75 -9.69
N PRO A 237 -1.57 11.65 -9.10
CA PRO A 237 -1.79 12.03 -7.71
C PRO A 237 -0.98 11.15 -6.78
N LYS A 238 -0.24 11.75 -5.83
CA LYS A 238 0.65 11.02 -4.91
C LYS A 238 1.62 10.04 -5.59
N GLY A 239 2.05 10.29 -6.83
CA GLY A 239 3.00 9.43 -7.54
C GLY A 239 4.46 9.56 -7.05
N LYS A 240 4.76 10.59 -6.25
CA LYS A 240 6.12 10.93 -5.80
C LYS A 240 6.22 10.92 -4.28
N LEU A 241 7.27 10.29 -3.74
CA LEU A 241 7.58 10.31 -2.31
C LEU A 241 8.92 11.01 -2.06
N PRO A 242 8.92 12.22 -1.47
CA PRO A 242 10.13 12.88 -1.01
C PRO A 242 10.70 12.18 0.23
N LEU A 243 12.00 11.93 0.22
CA LEU A 243 12.76 11.40 1.35
C LEU A 243 14.01 12.26 1.57
N GLU A 244 14.47 12.31 2.81
CA GLU A 244 15.71 12.99 3.18
C GLU A 244 16.64 12.06 3.95
N TRP A 245 17.94 12.18 3.69
CA TRP A 245 18.96 11.45 4.43
C TRP A 245 20.20 12.31 4.69
N THR A 246 20.55 12.47 5.96
CA THR A 246 21.82 13.09 6.35
C THR A 246 22.94 12.07 6.23
N LEU A 247 23.93 12.37 5.39
CA LEU A 247 25.09 11.52 5.20
C LEU A 247 25.81 11.25 6.52
N ASP A 248 26.08 9.97 6.76
CA ASP A 248 26.83 9.51 7.91
C ASP A 248 28.22 9.07 7.49
N PHE A 249 29.25 9.75 7.99
CA PHE A 249 30.65 9.41 7.72
C PHE A 249 31.31 8.65 8.88
N ASN A 250 30.52 8.23 9.87
CA ASN A 250 31.03 7.34 10.92
C ASN A 250 31.22 5.92 10.35
N GLY A 251 32.43 5.38 10.49
CA GLY A 251 32.75 4.04 10.01
C GLY A 251 32.48 3.86 8.50
N ARG A 252 31.69 2.84 8.17
CA ARG A 252 31.26 2.53 6.78
C ARG A 252 30.05 3.34 6.32
N GLY A 253 29.48 4.21 7.15
CA GLY A 253 28.21 4.90 6.93
C GLY A 253 27.03 4.21 7.61
N SER A 254 25.81 4.62 7.27
CA SER A 254 24.58 4.04 7.84
C SER A 254 23.41 4.09 6.86
N GLN A 255 22.33 3.36 7.19
CA GLN A 255 21.09 3.37 6.42
C GLN A 255 19.86 3.34 7.32
N GLY A 256 18.75 3.81 6.76
CA GLY A 256 17.42 3.73 7.33
C GLY A 256 16.52 2.83 6.48
N ARG A 257 15.58 2.16 7.14
CA ARG A 257 14.53 1.36 6.51
C ARG A 257 13.18 2.04 6.68
N LEU A 258 12.45 2.21 5.58
CA LEU A 258 11.05 2.58 5.56
C LEU A 258 10.21 1.39 5.07
N ARG A 259 9.08 1.16 5.75
CA ARG A 259 8.03 0.26 5.25
C ARG A 259 6.91 1.13 4.74
N LEU A 260 6.67 1.06 3.43
CA LEU A 260 5.75 1.91 2.70
C LEU A 260 4.65 1.07 2.06
N LYS A 261 3.58 1.74 1.64
CA LYS A 261 2.46 1.16 0.93
C LYS A 261 2.23 1.89 -0.39
N VAL A 262 1.98 1.10 -1.42
CA VAL A 262 1.71 1.54 -2.79
C VAL A 262 0.34 1.00 -3.19
N ARG A 263 -0.53 1.84 -3.72
CA ARG A 263 -1.84 1.45 -4.26
C ARG A 263 -1.73 1.31 -5.76
N LYS A 264 -2.27 0.24 -6.33
CA LYS A 264 -2.52 0.12 -7.77
C LYS A 264 -3.87 0.78 -8.11
N GLU A 265 -3.85 1.76 -8.99
CA GLU A 265 -5.04 2.45 -9.51
C GLU A 265 -5.71 1.61 -10.61
N LYS A 266 -7.03 1.76 -10.82
CA LYS A 266 -7.82 0.89 -11.71
C LYS A 266 -7.37 0.98 -13.18
N GLU A 267 -7.33 -0.17 -13.87
CA GLU A 267 -7.14 -0.28 -15.33
C GLU A 267 -8.27 0.47 -16.07
N GLY A 268 -7.93 1.62 -16.66
CA GLY A 268 -8.89 2.48 -17.38
C GLY A 268 -8.36 3.86 -17.79
N GLN A 269 -7.26 4.32 -17.19
CA GLN A 269 -6.58 5.59 -17.55
C GLN A 269 -5.20 5.38 -18.22
N GLU A 270 -4.79 4.13 -18.41
CA GLU A 270 -3.42 3.77 -18.82
C GLU A 270 -3.01 4.32 -20.19
N ALA A 271 -3.97 4.48 -21.13
CA ALA A 271 -3.69 4.92 -22.50
C ALA A 271 -3.51 6.44 -22.63
N GLU A 272 -4.27 7.24 -21.87
CA GLU A 272 -4.11 8.70 -21.85
C GLU A 272 -2.86 9.08 -21.06
N ASP A 273 -2.60 8.40 -19.95
CA ASP A 273 -1.38 8.59 -19.16
C ASP A 273 -0.11 8.23 -19.97
N GLU A 274 -0.10 7.14 -20.75
CA GLU A 274 1.07 6.76 -21.56
C GLU A 274 1.39 7.75 -22.68
N ALA A 275 0.38 8.40 -23.28
CA ALA A 275 0.58 9.42 -24.31
C ALA A 275 1.22 10.70 -23.72
N GLN A 276 0.75 11.14 -22.55
CA GLN A 276 1.33 12.26 -21.82
C GLN A 276 2.75 11.93 -21.31
N ARG A 277 3.01 10.66 -20.92
CA ARG A 277 4.34 10.14 -20.56
C ARG A 277 5.34 10.17 -21.71
N GLU A 278 4.94 9.82 -22.94
CA GLU A 278 5.85 9.86 -24.08
C GLU A 278 6.29 11.29 -24.40
N GLU A 279 5.39 12.27 -24.24
CA GLU A 279 5.69 13.68 -24.40
C GLU A 279 6.67 14.19 -23.34
N VAL A 280 6.45 13.84 -22.06
CA VAL A 280 7.37 14.19 -20.97
C VAL A 280 8.72 13.48 -21.15
N ARG A 281 8.77 12.18 -21.43
CA ARG A 281 10.04 11.47 -21.75
C ARG A 281 10.79 12.14 -22.90
N ARG A 282 10.11 12.61 -23.95
CA ARG A 282 10.73 13.34 -25.07
C ARG A 282 11.23 14.73 -24.69
N LEU A 283 10.62 15.40 -23.72
CA LEU A 283 11.10 16.67 -23.19
C LEU A 283 12.34 16.48 -22.31
N TRP A 284 12.36 15.43 -21.48
CA TRP A 284 13.48 15.12 -20.59
C TRP A 284 14.66 14.45 -21.31
N ALA A 285 14.42 13.66 -22.35
CA ALA A 285 15.46 13.15 -23.24
C ALA A 285 16.17 14.30 -23.98
N ARG A 286 15.42 15.33 -24.40
CA ARG A 286 16.00 16.57 -24.94
C ARG A 286 16.86 17.32 -23.91
N GLN A 287 16.52 17.27 -22.62
CA GLN A 287 17.37 17.82 -21.55
C GLN A 287 18.69 17.05 -21.43
N ARG A 288 18.70 15.72 -21.61
CA ARG A 288 19.91 14.88 -21.64
C ARG A 288 20.80 15.15 -22.85
N GLU A 289 20.21 15.37 -24.04
CA GLU A 289 20.97 15.67 -25.27
C GLU A 289 21.64 17.05 -25.26
N ILE A 290 21.20 17.96 -24.37
CA ILE A 290 21.77 19.30 -24.20
C ILE A 290 22.88 19.32 -23.12
N ASP A 291 23.03 18.23 -22.35
CA ASP A 291 24.07 18.09 -21.31
C ASP A 291 25.42 17.65 -21.93
N PRO A 292 26.47 18.50 -21.92
CA PRO A 292 27.76 18.21 -22.55
C PRO A 292 28.60 17.14 -21.82
N ASP A 293 28.24 16.78 -20.57
CA ASP A 293 29.00 15.86 -19.71
C ASP A 293 28.39 14.43 -19.68
N TRP A 294 27.47 14.10 -20.59
CA TRP A 294 26.84 12.77 -20.67
C TRP A 294 27.76 11.74 -21.34
N GLU A 295 28.62 11.08 -20.56
CA GLU A 295 29.33 9.88 -21.04
C GLU A 295 28.43 8.64 -20.88
N ALA A 296 28.12 8.01 -22.02
CA ALA A 296 27.49 6.69 -22.03
C ALA A 296 28.43 5.69 -21.34
N PHE A 297 27.93 4.98 -20.33
CA PHE A 297 28.60 3.78 -19.87
C PHE A 297 28.55 2.77 -21.03
N GLU A 298 29.68 2.57 -21.72
CA GLU A 298 29.93 1.36 -22.50
C GLU A 298 30.20 0.22 -21.50
N ASP A 299 29.54 -0.91 -21.72
CA ASP A 299 29.56 -2.14 -20.90
C ASP A 299 30.97 -2.65 -20.53
#